data_AF-S3HLN8-F1
#
_entry.id   AF-S3HLN8-F1
#
_cell.length_a   1.000
_cell.length_b   1.000
_cell.length_c   1.000
_cell.angle_alpha   90.00
_cell.angle_beta   90.00
_cell.angle_gamma   90.00
#
_symmetry.space_group_name_H-M   'P 1'
#
loop_
_entity.id
_entity.type
_entity.pdbx_description
1 polymer ?
#
loop_
_entity_poly.entity_id
_entity_poly.type
_entity_poly.pdbx_seq_one_letter_code
_entity_poly.pdbx_strand_id
1 'polypeptide(L)'
;MASPTSLKLDDELKGRVQHLAEVRRRSSHWIMREAIEQYVEREEKREALRSETLNAWDEFQTTGLHVTAEEVEKWLTTWGTDDERAAPECHK
;
A
#
# COMPACT_ATOMS: atom_id res chain seq x y z
N MET A 1 -13.50 -21.29 0.14
CA MET A 1 -13.08 -22.35 -0.81
C MET A 1 -12.47 -21.65 -2.03
N ALA A 2 -11.37 -22.15 -2.57
CA ALA A 2 -10.78 -21.58 -3.79
C ALA A 2 -11.57 -22.06 -5.03
N SER A 3 -12.00 -21.14 -5.89
CA SER A 3 -12.64 -21.44 -7.17
C SER A 3 -11.66 -21.19 -8.32
N PRO A 4 -11.62 -22.07 -9.34
CA PRO A 4 -10.77 -21.86 -10.50
C PRO A 4 -11.29 -20.69 -11.33
N THR A 5 -10.37 -19.86 -11.83
CA THR A 5 -10.67 -18.77 -12.77
C THR A 5 -9.77 -18.91 -13.99
N SER A 6 -10.36 -18.85 -15.19
CA SER A 6 -9.61 -18.91 -16.44
C SER A 6 -9.10 -17.53 -16.83
N LEU A 7 -7.80 -17.45 -17.14
CA LEU A 7 -7.14 -16.20 -17.55
C LEU A 7 -6.69 -16.33 -19.00
N LYS A 8 -7.00 -15.33 -19.81
CA LYS A 8 -6.47 -15.21 -21.17
C LYS A 8 -5.15 -14.45 -21.10
N LEU A 9 -4.09 -15.11 -21.55
CA LEU A 9 -2.77 -14.51 -21.73
C LEU A 9 -2.43 -14.60 -23.21
N ASP A 10 -1.87 -13.53 -23.77
CA ASP A 10 -1.21 -13.63 -25.06
C ASP A 10 0.03 -14.54 -24.97
N ASP A 11 0.51 -14.99 -26.13
CA ASP A 11 1.62 -15.94 -26.21
C ASP A 11 2.94 -15.37 -25.67
N GLU A 12 3.15 -14.05 -25.80
CA GLU A 12 4.35 -13.38 -25.30
C GLU A 12 4.39 -13.41 -23.76
N LEU A 13 3.31 -12.97 -23.11
CA LEU A 13 3.20 -12.95 -21.66
C LEU A 13 3.24 -14.37 -21.10
N LYS A 14 2.56 -15.32 -21.76
CA LYS A 14 2.61 -16.74 -21.37
C LYS A 14 4.04 -17.29 -21.42
N GLY A 15 4.78 -16.99 -22.48
CA GLY A 15 6.20 -17.38 -22.60
C GLY A 15 7.06 -16.76 -21.50
N ARG A 16 6.88 -15.47 -21.20
CA ARG A 16 7.59 -14.78 -20.11
C ARG A 16 7.29 -15.38 -18.74
N VAL A 17 6.04 -15.73 -18.46
CA VAL A 17 5.64 -16.39 -17.20
C VAL A 17 6.26 -17.78 -17.08
N GLN A 18 6.29 -18.56 -18.17
CA GLN A 18 6.92 -19.89 -18.18
C GLN A 18 8.42 -19.80 -17.90
N HIS A 19 9.12 -18.92 -18.60
CA HIS A 19 10.54 -18.70 -18.38
C HIS A 19 10.84 -18.25 -16.94
N LEU A 20 10.05 -17.31 -16.40
CA LEU A 20 10.22 -16.87 -15.01
C LEU A 20 9.99 -18.01 -14.00
N ALA A 21 9.01 -18.88 -14.28
CA ALA A 21 8.72 -20.05 -13.46
C ALA A 21 9.88 -21.04 -13.44
N GLU A 22 10.50 -21.31 -14.59
CA GLU A 22 11.70 -22.15 -14.71
C GLU A 22 12.87 -21.60 -13.92
N VAL A 23 13.20 -20.31 -14.12
CA VAL A 23 14.30 -19.63 -13.41
C VAL A 23 14.09 -19.68 -11.89
N ARG A 24 12.85 -19.49 -11.44
CA ARG A 24 12.51 -19.51 -10.00
C ARG A 24 12.21 -20.90 -9.44
N ARG A 25 12.27 -21.95 -10.26
CA ARG A 25 11.88 -23.34 -9.90
C ARG A 25 10.48 -23.42 -9.26
N ARG A 26 9.53 -22.72 -9.86
CA ARG A 26 8.11 -22.70 -9.46
C ARG A 26 7.24 -23.10 -10.64
N SER A 27 5.96 -23.39 -10.40
CA SER A 27 5.00 -23.59 -11.48
C SER A 27 4.55 -22.24 -12.04
N SER A 28 4.20 -22.18 -13.33
CA SER A 28 3.61 -20.97 -13.92
C SER A 28 2.34 -20.54 -13.18
N HIS A 29 1.54 -21.50 -12.69
CA HIS A 29 0.37 -21.20 -11.87
C HIS A 29 0.73 -20.47 -10.57
N TRP A 30 1.79 -20.90 -9.88
CA TRP A 30 2.26 -20.21 -8.68
C TRP A 30 2.69 -18.77 -9.00
N ILE A 31 3.44 -18.57 -10.09
CA ILE A 31 3.87 -17.24 -10.54
C ILE A 31 2.67 -16.33 -10.84
N MET A 32 1.65 -16.85 -11.54
CA MET A 32 0.44 -16.08 -11.86
C MET A 32 -0.32 -15.69 -10.59
N ARG A 33 -0.50 -16.62 -9.64
CA ARG A 33 -1.21 -16.33 -8.40
C ARG A 33 -0.47 -15.29 -7.57
N GLU A 34 0.84 -15.46 -7.42
CA GLU A 34 1.70 -14.50 -6.71
C GLU A 34 1.62 -13.10 -7.33
N ALA A 35 1.66 -13.00 -8.66
CA ALA A 35 1.56 -11.72 -9.34
C ALA A 35 0.20 -11.04 -9.12
N ILE A 36 -0.90 -11.81 -9.10
CA ILE A 36 -2.24 -11.30 -8.82
C ILE A 36 -2.34 -10.83 -7.37
N GLU A 37 -1.84 -11.61 -6.41
CA GLU A 37 -1.84 -11.28 -4.99
C GLU A 37 -1.08 -9.97 -4.72
N GLN A 38 0.13 -9.84 -5.24
CA GLN A 38 0.92 -8.61 -5.13
C GLN A 38 0.25 -7.40 -5.79
N TYR A 39 -0.43 -7.61 -6.94
CA TYR A 39 -1.18 -6.54 -7.59
C TYR A 39 -2.35 -6.07 -6.73
N VAL A 40 -3.19 -7.00 -6.27
CA VAL A 40 -4.38 -6.70 -5.47
C VAL A 40 -3.99 -6.00 -4.18
N GLU A 41 -2.99 -6.52 -3.45
CA GLU A 41 -2.52 -5.91 -2.20
C GLU A 41 -2.05 -4.47 -2.41
N ARG A 42 -1.35 -4.19 -3.52
CA ARG A 42 -0.91 -2.84 -3.85
C ARG A 42 -2.09 -1.91 -4.16
N GLU A 43 -3.07 -2.36 -4.92
CA GLU A 43 -4.24 -1.54 -5.24
C GLU A 43 -5.12 -1.30 -4.00
N GLU A 44 -5.27 -2.29 -3.13
CA GLU A 44 -5.97 -2.13 -1.84
C GLU A 44 -5.28 -1.11 -0.94
N LYS A 45 -3.95 -1.17 -0.81
CA LYS A 45 -3.16 -0.17 -0.06
C LYS A 45 -3.29 1.24 -0.63
N ARG A 46 -3.34 1.38 -1.96
CA ARG A 46 -3.55 2.68 -2.62
C ARG A 46 -4.94 3.25 -2.34
N GLU A 47 -5.98 2.41 -2.41
CA GLU A 47 -7.34 2.87 -2.17
C GLU A 47 -7.57 3.20 -0.68
N ALA A 48 -6.95 2.43 0.24
CA ALA A 48 -6.95 2.75 1.65
C ALA A 48 -6.33 4.12 1.91
N LEU A 49 -5.11 4.36 1.41
CA LEU A 49 -4.42 5.65 1.55
C LEU A 49 -5.25 6.80 0.94
N ARG A 50 -5.85 6.58 -0.24
CA ARG A 50 -6.71 7.57 -0.90
C ARG A 50 -7.92 7.90 -0.04
N SER A 51 -8.59 6.89 0.51
CA SER A 51 -9.77 7.05 1.35
C SER A 51 -9.42 7.78 2.66
N GLU A 52 -8.34 7.38 3.32
CA GLU A 52 -7.82 8.05 4.52
C GLU A 52 -7.49 9.52 4.26
N THR A 53 -6.84 9.82 3.14
CA THR A 53 -6.50 11.20 2.75
C THR A 53 -7.75 12.05 2.52
N LEU A 54 -8.77 11.50 1.84
CA LEU A 54 -10.02 12.21 1.60
C LEU A 54 -10.79 12.45 2.91
N ASN A 55 -10.81 11.47 3.81
CA ASN A 55 -11.45 11.61 5.12
C ASN A 55 -10.75 12.69 5.96
N ALA A 56 -9.41 12.67 6.03
CA ALA A 56 -8.65 13.68 6.75
C ALA A 56 -8.86 15.09 6.17
N TRP A 57 -8.98 15.20 4.84
CA TRP A 57 -9.30 16.46 4.18
C TRP A 57 -10.70 16.96 4.55
N ASP A 58 -11.72 16.10 4.49
CA ASP A 58 -13.08 16.46 4.88
C ASP A 58 -13.19 16.87 6.35
N GLU A 59 -12.49 16.15 7.25
CA GLU A 59 -12.41 16.49 8.67
C GLU A 59 -11.76 17.87 8.88
N PHE A 60 -10.66 18.17 8.20
CA PHE A 60 -10.02 19.48 8.26
C PHE A 60 -10.95 20.58 7.72
N GLN A 61 -11.61 20.36 6.59
CA GLN A 61 -12.55 21.35 6.04
C GLN A 61 -13.73 21.63 6.99
N THR A 62 -14.18 20.61 7.71
CA THR A 62 -15.32 20.72 8.63
C THR A 62 -14.94 21.33 9.98
N THR A 63 -13.80 20.94 10.54
CA THR A 63 -13.41 21.26 11.93
C THR A 63 -12.38 22.38 12.03
N GLY A 64 -11.57 22.56 10.99
CA GLY A 64 -10.36 23.38 10.98
C GLY A 64 -9.21 22.81 11.81
N LEU A 65 -9.37 21.63 12.42
CA LEU A 65 -8.35 21.02 13.26
C LEU A 65 -7.19 20.50 12.41
N HIS A 66 -5.98 20.93 12.73
CA HIS A 66 -4.76 20.57 12.03
C HIS A 66 -3.57 20.53 13.00
N VAL A 67 -2.45 20.02 12.51
CA VAL A 67 -1.14 20.18 13.12
C VAL A 67 -0.28 20.94 12.12
N THR A 68 0.52 21.89 12.60
CA THR A 68 1.43 22.66 11.75
C THR A 68 2.64 21.83 11.35
N ALA A 69 3.27 22.19 10.22
CA ALA A 69 4.49 21.53 9.77
C ALA A 69 5.62 21.59 10.81
N GLU A 70 5.75 22.70 11.55
CA GLU A 70 6.76 22.85 12.60
C GLU A 70 6.56 21.90 13.78
N GLU A 71 5.32 21.64 14.18
CA GLU A 71 5.03 20.70 15.27
C GLU A 71 5.30 19.25 14.85
N VAL A 72 4.95 18.91 13.61
CA VAL A 72 5.28 17.60 13.03
C VAL A 72 6.80 17.44 12.96
N GLU A 73 7.53 18.45 12.48
CA GLU A 73 9.00 18.41 12.41
C GLU A 73 9.61 18.24 13.80
N LYS A 74 9.20 19.05 14.78
CA LYS A 74 9.66 18.92 16.18
C LYS A 74 9.38 17.52 16.73
N TRP A 75 8.22 16.94 16.44
CA TRP A 75 7.90 15.58 16.86
C TRP A 75 8.81 14.54 16.19
N LEU A 76 8.95 14.59 14.86
CA LEU A 76 9.79 13.66 14.09
C LEU A 76 11.26 13.70 14.52
N THR A 77 11.78 14.86 14.93
CA THR A 77 13.17 14.96 15.44
C THR A 77 13.41 14.20 16.74
N THR A 78 12.36 13.84 17.48
CA THR A 78 12.47 13.05 18.71
C THR A 78 12.49 11.54 18.48
N TRP A 79 12.10 11.07 17.29
CA TRP A 79 12.03 9.64 16.98
C TRP A 79 13.38 8.96 17.02
N GLY A 80 13.45 7.79 17.66
CA GLY A 80 14.70 7.02 17.81
C GLY A 80 15.67 7.61 18.82
N THR A 81 15.21 8.55 19.67
CA THR A 81 15.97 9.09 20.81
C THR A 81 15.37 8.59 22.13
N ASP A 82 16.11 8.76 23.23
CA ASP A 82 15.59 8.43 24.57
C ASP A 82 14.41 9.33 25.00
N ASP A 83 14.21 10.46 24.31
CA ASP A 83 13.16 11.46 24.56
C ASP A 83 12.05 11.44 23.50
N GLU A 84 11.79 10.30 22.86
CA GLU A 84 10.74 10.16 21.84
C GLU A 84 9.36 10.59 22.38
N ARG A 85 8.74 11.58 21.70
CA ARG A 85 7.48 12.19 22.14
C ARG A 85 6.26 11.57 21.46
N ALA A 86 5.10 11.70 22.11
CA ALA A 86 3.82 11.39 21.52
C ALA A 86 3.51 12.33 20.34
N ALA A 87 2.66 11.85 19.42
CA ALA A 87 2.21 12.65 18.28
C ALA A 87 1.47 13.92 18.76
N PRO A 88 1.69 15.07 18.11
CA PRO A 88 0.98 16.31 18.43
C PRO A 88 -0.53 16.17 18.18
N GLU A 89 -1.34 16.77 19.05
CA GLU A 89 -2.79 16.80 18.89
C GLU A 89 -3.24 17.88 17.88
N CYS A 90 -4.25 17.57 17.07
CA CYS A 90 -4.82 18.54 16.14
C CYS A 90 -5.52 19.68 16.90
N HIS A 91 -5.32 20.92 16.44
CA HIS A 91 -5.86 22.15 17.00
C HIS A 91 -6.25 23.13 15.88
N LYS A 92 -6.91 24.24 16.24
CA LYS A 92 -7.36 25.26 15.27
C LYS A 92 -6.31 26.34 15.03
#